data_AF-A0AAW1ZN09-F1
#
_entry.id   AF-A0AAW1ZN09-F1
#
_cell.length_a   1.000
_cell.length_b   1.000
_cell.length_c   1.000
_cell.angle_alpha   90.00
_cell.angle_beta   90.00
_cell.angle_gamma   90.00
#
_symmetry.space_group_name_H-M   'P 1'
#
loop_
_entity.id
_entity.type
_entity.pdbx_description
1 polymer ?
#
loop_
_entity_poly.entity_id
_entity_poly.type
_entity_poly.pdbx_seq_one_letter_code
_entity_poly.pdbx_strand_id
1 'polypeptide(L)'
;MSESMSWIILLLIHLTSALQSPVFLDRRDAVRLLRTRRANVFLEEMKPGNLERECYEELCSLEEAAEIFQSREKTMEFWYKYQNRNLCRFNPCLNGGICSENRGVHECLCPPQYSGRNCETEVFDCKYKNGGCLHYCSISEQTAGVVCSCADGYQLDEDRRSCNPSVQYPCGKQWSSGIMTRSLDDISTTDTDSVNHTHTVTDSSHSLHQNRSSMNNSTHLPNQTTVQQAKPGSQDELADTGSDITGTNEDTRIVGGQLQGQGGSPWQVLLRREDEHGFCGGSLINQRWVVTAAHCLQQTPDHVTIGDYDKMRPDKDEQKIKVEKVVLHPHFHEYTFDSDIALLYLSDPVTLGPFASPACLPDANLAERLLKPGEQGLVTGWGATRFLQRSSRFLRKVMLPVVDQMSCINSTEQVITDNMFCAGYLMAEMDACTGDSGGPFIVNYRGTWFLAGVVSWGERCAAEGRYGVYTRLGNYLSWIREEMMKEESRPNQSRATAEVQ
;
A
#
# COMPACT_ATOMS: atom_id res chain seq x y z
N MET A 1 -12.08 67.65 20.87
CA MET A 1 -11.17 66.57 20.42
C MET A 1 -11.64 65.16 20.80
N SER A 2 -12.81 64.95 21.43
CA SER A 2 -13.28 63.59 21.78
C SER A 2 -14.30 62.98 20.80
N GLU A 3 -14.92 63.76 19.91
CA GLU A 3 -15.87 63.19 18.93
C GLU A 3 -15.18 62.62 17.69
N SER A 4 -14.03 63.14 17.25
CA SER A 4 -13.33 62.62 16.07
C SER A 4 -12.57 61.30 16.30
N MET A 5 -12.25 60.96 17.56
CA MET A 5 -11.60 59.68 17.89
C MET A 5 -12.57 58.50 17.94
N SER A 6 -13.86 58.73 18.26
CA SER A 6 -14.85 57.65 18.33
C SER A 6 -15.19 57.07 16.95
N TRP A 7 -15.22 57.92 15.91
CA TRP A 7 -15.48 57.48 14.53
C TRP A 7 -14.35 56.66 13.92
N ILE A 8 -13.10 56.96 14.29
CA ILE A 8 -11.91 56.24 13.79
C ILE A 8 -11.80 54.85 14.43
N ILE A 9 -12.15 54.73 15.71
CA ILE A 9 -12.16 53.43 16.41
C ILE A 9 -13.28 52.52 15.88
N LEU A 10 -14.47 53.06 15.60
CA LEU A 10 -15.57 52.32 14.97
C LEU A 10 -15.21 51.86 13.54
N LEU A 11 -14.50 52.68 12.76
CA LEU A 11 -14.05 52.31 11.42
C LEU A 11 -12.99 51.19 11.46
N LEU A 12 -12.07 51.23 12.44
CA LEU A 12 -11.03 50.22 12.64
C LEU A 12 -11.59 48.86 13.11
N ILE A 13 -12.67 48.86 13.92
CA ILE A 13 -13.35 47.63 14.36
C ILE A 13 -14.15 46.98 13.21
N HIS A 14 -14.69 47.80 12.29
CA HIS A 14 -15.35 47.30 11.08
C HIS A 14 -14.37 46.80 10.01
N LEU A 15 -13.14 47.33 9.94
CA LEU A 15 -12.12 46.82 9.02
C LEU A 15 -11.49 45.50 9.47
N THR A 16 -11.35 45.25 10.78
CA THR A 16 -10.75 44.00 11.30
C THR A 16 -11.71 42.81 11.21
N SER A 17 -13.03 43.05 11.25
CA SER A 17 -14.06 42.00 11.08
C SER A 17 -14.25 41.54 9.63
N ALA A 18 -13.71 42.27 8.65
CA ALA A 18 -13.78 41.93 7.22
C ALA A 18 -12.62 41.02 6.73
N LEU A 19 -11.61 40.74 7.56
CA LEU A 19 -10.39 40.03 7.15
C LEU A 19 -10.29 38.56 7.62
N GLN A 20 -11.34 38.00 8.22
CA GLN A 20 -11.38 36.58 8.67
C GLN A 20 -12.56 35.80 8.10
N SER A 21 -12.84 35.97 6.81
CA SER A 21 -13.69 35.03 6.06
C SER A 21 -12.79 34.19 5.15
N PRO A 22 -12.74 32.85 5.30
CA PRO A 22 -12.03 32.03 4.33
C PRO A 22 -12.72 32.16 2.97
N VAL A 23 -11.94 32.53 1.94
CA VAL A 23 -12.44 32.79 0.58
C VAL A 23 -12.75 31.47 -0.18
N PHE A 24 -12.58 30.32 0.45
CA PHE A 24 -12.96 29.02 -0.11
C PHE A 24 -13.76 28.20 0.90
N LEU A 25 -14.97 27.77 0.49
CA LEU A 25 -15.80 26.82 1.21
C LEU A 25 -15.38 25.39 0.89
N ASP A 26 -15.42 24.53 1.91
CA ASP A 26 -15.26 23.09 1.75
C ASP A 26 -16.39 22.50 0.89
N ARG A 27 -16.08 21.44 0.11
CA ARG A 27 -16.99 20.84 -0.88
C ARG A 27 -18.29 20.32 -0.24
N ARG A 28 -18.30 20.00 1.06
CA ARG A 28 -19.49 19.55 1.79
C ARG A 28 -20.42 20.72 2.17
N ASP A 29 -19.89 21.92 2.34
CA ASP A 29 -20.65 23.10 2.75
C ASP A 29 -21.15 23.95 1.56
N ALA A 30 -20.51 23.85 0.40
CA ALA A 30 -20.90 24.56 -0.82
C ALA A 30 -22.31 24.18 -1.35
N VAL A 31 -22.83 23.00 -0.97
CA VAL A 31 -24.18 22.55 -1.39
C VAL A 31 -25.30 23.34 -0.68
N ARG A 32 -25.00 24.05 0.41
CA ARG A 32 -25.98 24.83 1.18
C ARG A 32 -26.11 26.31 0.79
N LEU A 33 -25.33 26.79 -0.19
CA LEU A 33 -25.47 28.16 -0.71
C LEU A 33 -26.43 28.29 -1.89
N LEU A 34 -27.34 27.33 -2.04
CA LEU A 34 -28.56 27.52 -2.82
C LEU A 34 -29.57 28.26 -1.93
N ARG A 35 -30.19 29.31 -2.47
CA ARG A 35 -31.20 30.15 -1.82
C ARG A 35 -32.11 29.34 -0.87
N THR A 36 -32.39 29.88 0.31
CA THR A 36 -33.32 29.27 1.26
C THR A 36 -34.67 28.97 0.61
N ARG A 37 -35.17 27.75 0.86
CA ARG A 37 -36.49 27.27 0.42
C ARG A 37 -37.58 28.24 0.87
N ARG A 38 -38.55 28.57 0.01
CA ARG A 38 -39.66 29.47 0.39
C ARG A 38 -40.74 28.72 1.18
N ALA A 39 -40.92 27.43 0.85
CA ALA A 39 -41.86 26.50 1.48
C ALA A 39 -41.65 26.34 2.99
N ASN A 40 -42.76 26.39 3.75
CA ASN A 40 -42.86 26.21 5.20
C ASN A 40 -42.24 27.35 6.04
N VAL A 41 -42.21 28.57 5.50
CA VAL A 41 -41.72 29.77 6.23
C VAL A 41 -42.89 30.60 6.74
N PHE A 42 -42.80 31.10 7.98
CA PHE A 42 -43.82 31.98 8.57
C PHE A 42 -44.05 33.22 7.68
N LEU A 43 -45.30 33.43 7.23
CA LEU A 43 -45.77 34.48 6.29
C LEU A 43 -45.37 34.28 4.81
N GLU A 44 -45.22 33.02 4.36
CA GLU A 44 -44.96 32.66 2.96
C GLU A 44 -45.96 33.28 1.97
N GLU A 45 -47.25 33.27 2.28
CA GLU A 45 -48.35 33.81 1.46
C GLU A 45 -48.32 35.35 1.27
N MET A 46 -47.50 36.09 2.03
CA MET A 46 -47.39 37.55 1.86
C MET A 46 -46.45 37.96 0.72
N LYS A 47 -45.81 36.99 0.05
CA LYS A 47 -44.87 37.25 -1.04
C LYS A 47 -45.52 36.93 -2.38
N PRO A 48 -45.24 37.72 -3.45
CA PRO A 48 -45.80 37.44 -4.77
C PRO A 48 -45.27 36.09 -5.29
N GLY A 49 -46.17 35.28 -5.82
CA GLY A 49 -45.85 33.98 -6.40
C GLY A 49 -44.84 34.09 -7.54
N ASN A 50 -43.93 33.12 -7.63
CA ASN A 50 -42.86 33.10 -8.61
C ASN A 50 -42.75 31.74 -9.28
N LEU A 51 -43.07 31.69 -10.58
CA LEU A 51 -43.10 30.45 -11.35
C LEU A 51 -41.79 29.65 -11.31
N GLU A 52 -40.65 30.34 -11.44
CA GLU A 52 -39.35 29.68 -11.43
C GLU A 52 -39.07 29.08 -10.08
N ARG A 53 -39.29 29.84 -9.01
CA ARG A 53 -38.94 29.40 -7.66
C ARG A 53 -39.93 28.37 -7.09
N GLU A 54 -41.22 28.61 -7.21
CA GLU A 54 -42.25 27.79 -6.55
C GLU A 54 -42.58 26.54 -7.36
N CYS A 55 -42.54 26.61 -8.70
CA CYS A 55 -42.89 25.49 -9.55
C CYS A 55 -41.70 24.88 -10.33
N TYR A 56 -40.66 25.65 -10.73
CA TYR A 56 -39.51 25.07 -11.45
C TYR A 56 -38.41 24.53 -10.52
N GLU A 57 -38.06 25.27 -9.47
CA GLU A 57 -37.08 24.90 -8.43
C GLU A 57 -37.71 24.03 -7.32
N GLU A 58 -39.00 24.25 -7.02
CA GLU A 58 -39.78 23.49 -6.02
C GLU A 58 -41.01 22.79 -6.66
N LEU A 59 -41.65 21.90 -5.90
CA LEU A 59 -42.92 21.28 -6.28
C LEU A 59 -44.07 22.16 -5.80
N CYS A 60 -44.85 22.73 -6.72
CA CYS A 60 -46.02 23.56 -6.38
C CYS A 60 -47.33 22.78 -6.51
N SER A 61 -48.28 23.15 -5.65
CA SER A 61 -49.69 22.76 -5.70
C SER A 61 -50.46 23.51 -6.78
N LEU A 62 -51.66 23.03 -7.11
CA LEU A 62 -52.53 23.70 -8.09
C LEU A 62 -52.94 25.10 -7.61
N GLU A 63 -53.07 25.29 -6.29
CA GLU A 63 -53.44 26.57 -5.68
C GLU A 63 -52.30 27.59 -5.81
N GLU A 64 -51.06 27.20 -5.54
CA GLU A 64 -49.87 28.04 -5.77
C GLU A 64 -49.68 28.38 -7.27
N ALA A 65 -49.92 27.42 -8.17
CA ALA A 65 -49.94 27.71 -9.61
C ALA A 65 -51.09 28.67 -10.00
N ALA A 66 -52.24 28.61 -9.31
CA ALA A 66 -53.35 29.52 -9.53
C ALA A 66 -53.01 30.95 -9.09
N GLU A 67 -52.28 31.11 -7.99
CA GLU A 67 -51.80 32.40 -7.51
C GLU A 67 -50.82 33.09 -8.47
N ILE A 68 -49.98 32.31 -9.15
CA ILE A 68 -49.01 32.82 -10.14
C ILE A 68 -49.71 33.30 -11.42
N PHE A 69 -50.61 32.51 -11.98
CA PHE A 69 -51.18 32.79 -13.31
C PHE A 69 -52.49 33.59 -13.27
N GLN A 70 -53.17 33.66 -12.12
CA GLN A 70 -54.38 34.44 -11.79
C GLN A 70 -55.63 34.17 -12.69
N SER A 71 -55.45 33.54 -13.85
CA SER A 71 -56.48 33.08 -14.78
C SER A 71 -56.55 31.57 -14.78
N ARG A 72 -57.77 31.06 -14.61
CA ARG A 72 -58.05 29.63 -14.59
C ARG A 72 -57.61 28.92 -15.86
N GLU A 73 -57.76 29.54 -17.03
CA GLU A 73 -57.34 28.96 -18.31
C GLU A 73 -55.82 28.75 -18.37
N LYS A 74 -55.05 29.78 -17.98
CA LYS A 74 -53.59 29.72 -17.97
C LYS A 74 -53.05 28.76 -16.91
N THR A 75 -53.64 28.76 -15.72
CA THR A 75 -53.29 27.80 -14.67
C THR A 75 -53.52 26.37 -15.12
N MET A 76 -54.67 26.06 -15.73
CA MET A 76 -54.96 24.71 -16.19
C MET A 76 -54.08 24.28 -17.37
N GLU A 77 -53.73 25.20 -18.28
CA GLU A 77 -52.80 24.92 -19.39
C GLU A 77 -51.38 24.63 -18.87
N PHE A 78 -50.90 25.44 -17.93
CA PHE A 78 -49.64 25.18 -17.24
C PHE A 78 -49.70 23.87 -16.46
N TRP A 79 -50.77 23.63 -15.69
CA TRP A 79 -50.93 22.46 -14.83
C TRP A 79 -50.95 21.16 -15.62
N TYR A 80 -51.62 21.14 -16.77
CA TYR A 80 -51.63 19.98 -17.67
C TYR A 80 -50.22 19.66 -18.20
N LYS A 81 -49.42 20.68 -18.52
CA LYS A 81 -48.00 20.54 -18.92
C LYS A 81 -47.09 20.19 -17.73
N TYR A 82 -47.42 20.69 -16.54
CA TYR A 82 -46.69 20.49 -15.29
C TYR A 82 -46.84 19.07 -14.75
N GLN A 83 -48.04 18.49 -14.86
CA GLN A 83 -48.33 17.10 -14.52
C GLN A 83 -47.63 16.11 -15.46
N ASN A 84 -47.38 16.50 -16.72
CA ASN A 84 -46.60 15.73 -17.70
C ASN A 84 -45.09 16.06 -17.65
N ARG A 85 -44.56 16.44 -16.49
CA ARG A 85 -43.12 16.69 -16.35
C ARG A 85 -42.32 15.40 -16.41
N ASN A 86 -41.29 15.44 -17.24
CA ASN A 86 -40.18 14.50 -17.20
C ASN A 86 -39.64 14.39 -15.76
N LEU A 87 -39.87 13.24 -15.13
CA LEU A 87 -39.49 12.95 -13.74
C LEU A 87 -37.96 12.96 -13.52
N CYS A 88 -37.18 12.93 -14.61
CA CYS A 88 -35.72 13.03 -14.61
C CYS A 88 -35.21 14.46 -14.90
N ARG A 89 -36.06 15.49 -14.85
CA ARG A 89 -35.65 16.90 -15.04
C ARG A 89 -34.54 17.32 -14.08
N PHE A 90 -34.61 16.86 -12.83
CA PHE A 90 -33.49 16.83 -11.90
C PHE A 90 -33.15 15.37 -11.68
N ASN A 91 -31.88 14.98 -11.78
CA ASN A 91 -31.50 13.58 -11.62
C ASN A 91 -31.72 13.15 -10.15
N PRO A 92 -32.74 12.32 -9.84
CA PRO A 92 -33.02 11.88 -8.47
C PRO A 92 -32.13 10.69 -8.07
N CYS A 93 -31.39 10.11 -9.02
CA CYS A 93 -30.52 8.97 -8.78
C CYS A 93 -29.22 9.43 -8.12
N LEU A 94 -28.93 8.87 -6.96
CA LEU A 94 -27.74 9.15 -6.17
C LEU A 94 -26.51 8.44 -6.75
N ASN A 95 -25.33 8.80 -6.24
CA ASN A 95 -24.07 8.13 -6.53
C ASN A 95 -23.72 8.00 -8.03
N GLY A 96 -24.19 8.94 -8.85
CA GLY A 96 -23.93 8.94 -10.30
C GLY A 96 -24.85 8.02 -11.11
N GLY A 97 -25.98 7.59 -10.55
CA GLY A 97 -27.01 6.86 -11.30
C GLY A 97 -27.61 7.69 -12.43
N ILE A 98 -28.00 7.00 -13.50
CA ILE A 98 -28.63 7.63 -14.68
C ILE A 98 -30.14 7.49 -14.53
N CYS A 99 -30.86 8.62 -14.54
CA CYS A 99 -32.32 8.63 -14.52
C CYS A 99 -32.89 8.41 -15.91
N SER A 100 -33.79 7.46 -16.02
CA SER A 100 -34.62 7.21 -17.20
C SER A 100 -36.10 7.22 -16.81
N GLU A 101 -36.98 7.60 -17.73
CA GLU A 101 -38.41 7.62 -17.49
C GLU A 101 -39.08 6.46 -18.22
N ASN A 102 -39.81 5.63 -17.48
CA ASN A 102 -40.46 4.44 -18.01
C ASN A 102 -41.90 4.36 -17.50
N ARG A 103 -42.89 4.44 -18.40
CA ARG A 103 -44.34 4.37 -18.09
C ARG A 103 -44.81 5.37 -17.01
N GLY A 104 -44.23 6.57 -16.98
CA GLY A 104 -44.60 7.62 -16.01
C GLY A 104 -44.04 7.38 -14.60
N VAL A 105 -43.00 6.55 -14.46
CA VAL A 105 -42.21 6.38 -13.24
C VAL A 105 -40.74 6.62 -13.59
N HIS A 106 -39.99 7.27 -12.69
CA HIS A 106 -38.53 7.37 -12.85
C HIS A 106 -37.87 6.06 -12.45
N GLU A 107 -36.90 5.64 -13.25
CA GLU A 107 -36.11 4.43 -13.09
C GLU A 107 -34.63 4.83 -13.09
N CYS A 108 -33.93 4.46 -12.02
CA CYS A 108 -32.51 4.72 -11.87
C CYS A 108 -31.68 3.54 -12.32
N LEU A 109 -30.85 3.75 -13.34
CA LEU A 109 -29.79 2.84 -13.72
C LEU A 109 -28.58 3.11 -12.84
N CYS A 110 -28.40 2.28 -11.82
CA CYS A 110 -27.35 2.45 -10.84
C CYS A 110 -25.99 1.97 -11.37
N PRO A 111 -24.89 2.67 -11.01
CA PRO A 111 -23.56 2.13 -11.24
C PRO A 111 -23.42 0.78 -10.51
N PRO A 112 -22.57 -0.14 -10.97
CA PRO A 112 -22.46 -1.49 -10.39
C PRO A 112 -22.16 -1.55 -8.88
N GLN A 113 -21.65 -0.46 -8.27
CA GLN A 113 -21.37 -0.39 -6.83
C GLN A 113 -22.58 0.01 -5.98
N TYR A 114 -23.70 0.34 -6.60
CA TYR A 114 -24.89 0.85 -5.94
C TYR A 114 -26.15 0.15 -6.42
N SER A 115 -27.14 0.08 -5.54
CA SER A 115 -28.44 -0.52 -5.75
C SER A 115 -29.50 0.27 -4.98
N GLY A 116 -30.75 -0.19 -5.04
CA GLY A 116 -31.88 0.55 -4.50
C GLY A 116 -32.56 1.39 -5.58
N ARG A 117 -33.69 1.99 -5.22
CA ARG A 117 -34.57 2.66 -6.20
C ARG A 117 -33.94 3.93 -6.75
N ASN A 118 -33.12 4.59 -5.95
CA ASN A 118 -32.41 5.82 -6.27
C ASN A 118 -30.89 5.63 -6.14
N CYS A 119 -30.38 4.39 -6.22
CA CYS A 119 -28.94 4.08 -6.08
C CYS A 119 -28.35 4.48 -4.72
N GLU A 120 -29.16 4.44 -3.67
CA GLU A 120 -28.83 4.83 -2.31
C GLU A 120 -28.02 3.78 -1.54
N THR A 121 -28.11 2.51 -1.94
CA THR A 121 -27.54 1.37 -1.19
C THR A 121 -26.25 0.91 -1.84
N GLU A 122 -25.13 0.91 -1.10
CA GLU A 122 -23.89 0.29 -1.59
C GLU A 122 -24.04 -1.22 -1.74
N VAL A 123 -23.62 -1.76 -2.88
CA VAL A 123 -23.54 -3.21 -3.12
C VAL A 123 -22.20 -3.71 -2.63
N PHE A 124 -22.23 -4.67 -1.70
CA PHE A 124 -21.06 -5.41 -1.26
C PHE A 124 -20.93 -6.66 -2.13
N ASP A 125 -20.02 -6.61 -3.09
CA ASP A 125 -19.63 -7.73 -3.96
C ASP A 125 -18.12 -7.95 -3.79
N CYS A 126 -17.61 -9.17 -3.88
CA CYS A 126 -16.17 -9.42 -3.81
C CYS A 126 -15.36 -8.63 -4.86
N LYS A 127 -15.96 -8.34 -6.02
CA LYS A 127 -15.37 -7.46 -7.04
C LYS A 127 -15.19 -6.02 -6.53
N TYR A 128 -16.13 -5.53 -5.72
CA TYR A 128 -16.18 -4.14 -5.25
C TYR A 128 -15.87 -4.02 -3.75
N LYS A 129 -14.79 -3.30 -3.41
CA LYS A 129 -14.29 -3.17 -2.02
C LYS A 129 -14.07 -4.52 -1.30
N ASN A 130 -13.83 -5.62 -2.04
CA ASN A 130 -13.63 -6.96 -1.49
C ASN A 130 -14.83 -7.45 -0.66
N GLY A 131 -16.06 -7.05 -1.02
CA GLY A 131 -17.27 -7.37 -0.26
C GLY A 131 -17.31 -6.80 1.15
N GLY A 132 -16.38 -5.89 1.49
CA GLY A 132 -16.18 -5.41 2.86
C GLY A 132 -15.25 -6.29 3.71
N CYS A 133 -14.82 -7.45 3.21
CA CYS A 133 -13.94 -8.38 3.93
C CYS A 133 -12.53 -7.84 4.09
N LEU A 134 -11.92 -8.04 5.26
CA LEU A 134 -10.55 -7.62 5.54
C LEU A 134 -9.51 -8.40 4.72
N HIS A 135 -9.67 -9.73 4.64
CA HIS A 135 -8.77 -10.60 3.88
C HIS A 135 -9.47 -11.19 2.64
N TYR A 136 -10.22 -12.28 2.79
CA TYR A 136 -10.77 -13.03 1.66
C TYR A 136 -12.27 -12.83 1.54
N CYS A 137 -12.75 -12.90 0.30
CA CYS A 137 -14.16 -12.73 -0.03
C CYS A 137 -14.61 -13.81 -1.00
N SER A 138 -15.71 -14.47 -0.63
CA SER A 138 -16.40 -15.46 -1.44
C SER A 138 -17.90 -15.17 -1.50
N ILE A 139 -18.57 -15.65 -2.55
CA ILE A 139 -20.02 -15.56 -2.68
C ILE A 139 -20.59 -16.92 -2.27
N SER A 140 -21.48 -16.94 -1.28
CA SER A 140 -22.16 -18.17 -0.87
C SER A 140 -23.25 -18.53 -1.88
N GLU A 141 -23.17 -19.74 -2.44
CA GLU A 141 -24.19 -20.28 -3.34
C GLU A 141 -25.56 -20.47 -2.65
N GLN A 142 -25.58 -20.60 -1.32
CA GLN A 142 -26.78 -20.90 -0.55
C GLN A 142 -27.56 -19.65 -0.14
N THR A 143 -26.87 -18.53 0.07
CA THR A 143 -27.47 -17.29 0.58
C THR A 143 -27.35 -16.11 -0.38
N ALA A 144 -26.73 -16.30 -1.55
CA ALA A 144 -26.43 -15.26 -2.54
C ALA A 144 -25.74 -14.01 -1.95
N GLY A 145 -25.05 -14.19 -0.81
CA GLY A 145 -24.43 -13.12 -0.03
C GLY A 145 -22.92 -13.29 0.06
N VAL A 146 -22.23 -12.18 0.35
CA VAL A 146 -20.80 -12.15 0.62
C VAL A 146 -20.48 -12.88 1.94
N VAL A 147 -19.49 -13.76 1.88
CA VAL A 147 -18.91 -14.45 3.03
C VAL A 147 -17.42 -14.13 3.10
N CYS A 148 -17.00 -13.60 4.24
CA CYS A 148 -15.61 -13.26 4.52
C CYS A 148 -14.89 -14.41 5.21
N SER A 149 -13.61 -14.56 4.91
CA SER A 149 -12.70 -15.47 5.63
C SER A 149 -11.32 -14.84 5.78
N CYS A 150 -10.47 -15.46 6.61
CA CYS A 150 -9.23 -14.87 7.08
C CYS A 150 -8.00 -15.72 6.70
N ALA A 151 -6.85 -15.07 6.57
CA ALA A 151 -5.56 -15.70 6.36
C ALA A 151 -5.11 -16.55 7.56
N ASP A 152 -4.12 -17.41 7.34
CA ASP A 152 -3.61 -18.32 8.38
C ASP A 152 -3.09 -17.56 9.60
N GLY A 153 -3.54 -17.99 10.78
CA GLY A 153 -3.23 -17.31 12.04
C GLY A 153 -4.15 -16.14 12.38
N TYR A 154 -5.25 -15.95 11.64
CA TYR A 154 -6.31 -14.99 11.95
C TYR A 154 -7.67 -15.68 12.10
N GLN A 155 -8.53 -15.08 12.92
CA GLN A 155 -9.93 -15.47 13.08
C GLN A 155 -10.87 -14.33 12.69
N LEU A 156 -12.03 -14.69 12.13
CA LEU A 156 -13.05 -13.73 11.74
C LEU A 156 -13.70 -13.13 12.98
N ASP A 157 -13.80 -11.81 13.01
CA ASP A 157 -14.37 -11.06 14.12
C ASP A 157 -15.91 -11.14 14.15
N GLU A 158 -16.53 -10.65 15.22
CA GLU A 158 -17.99 -10.68 15.42
C GLU A 158 -18.77 -9.92 14.32
N ASP A 159 -18.13 -8.92 13.71
CA ASP A 159 -18.68 -8.15 12.58
C ASP A 159 -18.79 -8.96 11.27
N ARG A 160 -18.23 -10.19 11.25
CA ARG A 160 -18.12 -11.10 10.11
C ARG A 160 -17.39 -10.51 8.90
N ARG A 161 -16.52 -9.52 9.11
CA ARG A 161 -15.76 -8.82 8.05
C ARG A 161 -14.29 -8.62 8.42
N SER A 162 -14.01 -8.29 9.67
CA SER A 162 -12.69 -8.04 10.22
C SER A 162 -11.99 -9.35 10.58
N CYS A 163 -10.65 -9.34 10.56
CA CYS A 163 -9.84 -10.50 10.89
C CYS A 163 -8.82 -10.13 11.97
N ASN A 164 -8.94 -10.77 13.13
CA ASN A 164 -8.08 -10.53 14.28
C ASN A 164 -7.04 -11.66 14.41
N PRO A 165 -5.77 -11.36 14.75
CA PRO A 165 -4.76 -12.39 14.99
C PRO A 165 -5.22 -13.39 16.06
N SER A 166 -5.14 -14.68 15.75
CA SER A 166 -5.48 -15.77 16.68
C SER A 166 -4.26 -16.51 17.23
N VAL A 167 -3.08 -16.21 16.69
CA VAL A 167 -1.79 -16.78 17.12
C VAL A 167 -0.80 -15.64 17.36
N GLN A 168 0.30 -15.93 18.07
CA GLN A 168 1.31 -14.92 18.42
C GLN A 168 2.05 -14.36 17.18
N TYR A 169 2.31 -15.22 16.19
CA TYR A 169 3.02 -14.87 14.96
C TYR A 169 2.17 -15.25 13.73
N PRO A 170 1.08 -14.52 13.45
CA PRO A 170 0.25 -14.79 12.28
C PRO A 170 1.02 -14.49 10.99
N CYS A 171 0.56 -15.04 9.86
CA CYS A 171 1.21 -14.74 8.59
C CYS A 171 1.13 -13.23 8.27
N GLY A 172 2.09 -12.74 7.48
CA GLY A 172 2.04 -11.43 6.85
C GLY A 172 2.09 -10.24 7.82
N LYS A 173 2.43 -10.42 9.09
CA LYS A 173 2.75 -9.30 10.00
C LYS A 173 4.23 -8.92 9.90
N GLN A 174 4.57 -7.72 10.34
CA GLN A 174 5.96 -7.29 10.55
C GLN A 174 6.09 -6.89 12.01
N TRP A 175 7.22 -7.25 12.63
CA TRP A 175 7.50 -6.96 14.03
C TRP A 175 8.72 -6.04 14.03
N SER A 176 8.47 -4.73 13.96
CA SER A 176 9.56 -3.76 14.09
C SER A 176 10.21 -3.89 15.46
N SER A 177 11.53 -4.04 15.50
CA SER A 177 12.33 -3.99 16.72
C SER A 177 12.18 -2.61 17.38
N GLY A 178 11.23 -2.51 18.31
CA GLY A 178 10.92 -1.30 19.06
C GLY A 178 9.41 -1.10 19.16
N ILE A 179 8.86 -1.37 20.34
CA ILE A 179 7.46 -1.20 20.73
C ILE A 179 6.55 -2.33 20.22
N MET A 180 6.36 -3.35 21.06
CA MET A 180 5.04 -4.00 21.15
C MET A 180 4.07 -2.88 21.53
N THR A 181 3.38 -2.30 20.54
CA THR A 181 2.17 -1.54 20.84
C THR A 181 1.14 -2.58 21.27
N ARG A 182 1.13 -2.89 22.57
CA ARG A 182 -0.14 -3.22 23.21
C ARG A 182 -1.03 -2.03 22.92
N SER A 183 -2.09 -2.24 22.13
CA SER A 183 -3.21 -1.31 22.06
C SER A 183 -3.53 -0.86 23.49
N LEU A 184 -3.27 0.41 23.77
CA LEU A 184 -3.84 1.12 24.89
C LEU A 184 -4.91 2.04 24.31
N ASP A 185 -5.94 1.42 23.75
CA ASP A 185 -7.25 2.06 23.62
C ASP A 185 -8.11 1.50 24.75
N ASP A 186 -7.84 2.00 25.95
CA ASP A 186 -8.80 2.14 27.03
C ASP A 186 -8.07 2.75 28.24
N ILE A 187 -8.23 4.05 28.44
CA ILE A 187 -8.53 4.63 29.76
C ILE A 187 -9.19 5.98 29.50
N SER A 188 -10.49 5.97 29.81
CA SER A 188 -11.33 7.13 30.06
C SER A 188 -10.60 8.16 30.93
N THR A 189 -10.77 9.42 30.54
CA THR A 189 -10.70 10.62 31.39
C THR A 189 -11.19 10.36 32.81
N THR A 190 -10.34 10.61 33.82
CA THR A 190 -10.54 11.54 34.95
C THR A 190 -9.32 11.54 35.87
N ASP A 191 -9.07 12.71 36.45
CA ASP A 191 -8.30 13.02 37.66
C ASP A 191 -6.79 13.28 37.57
N THR A 192 -6.51 14.59 37.58
CA THR A 192 -5.53 15.29 38.44
C THR A 192 -4.79 14.42 39.45
N ASP A 193 -3.45 14.42 39.37
CA ASP A 193 -2.65 15.04 40.44
C ASP A 193 -1.18 15.19 40.05
N SER A 194 -0.68 16.39 40.36
CA SER A 194 0.69 16.87 40.30
C SER A 194 1.54 16.29 41.42
N VAL A 195 2.69 15.67 41.11
CA VAL A 195 3.84 15.60 42.05
C VAL A 195 5.18 15.65 41.32
N ASN A 196 6.01 16.58 41.78
CA ASN A 196 7.41 16.85 41.43
C ASN A 196 8.35 15.65 41.64
N HIS A 197 9.35 15.51 40.77
CA HIS A 197 10.66 14.99 41.19
C HIS A 197 11.82 15.76 40.54
N THR A 198 12.61 16.37 41.41
CA THR A 198 13.90 17.04 41.17
C THR A 198 15.08 16.07 41.36
N HIS A 199 16.10 16.27 40.50
CA HIS A 199 17.54 15.99 40.64
C HIS A 199 18.00 14.54 40.95
N THR A 200 18.93 13.95 40.21
CA THR A 200 20.36 14.34 40.17
C THR A 200 21.10 13.52 39.11
N VAL A 201 21.92 14.17 38.27
CA VAL A 201 22.98 13.55 37.48
C VAL A 201 24.30 14.14 37.97
N THR A 202 25.21 13.27 38.40
CA THR A 202 26.59 13.60 38.77
C THR A 202 27.44 13.67 37.50
N ASP A 203 28.03 14.84 37.25
CA ASP A 203 29.05 15.04 36.22
C ASP A 203 30.32 15.55 36.91
N SER A 204 31.46 14.90 36.63
CA SER A 204 32.77 15.24 37.19
C SER A 204 33.59 15.92 36.10
N SER A 205 33.71 17.23 36.21
CA SER A 205 34.56 18.10 35.43
C SER A 205 36.05 17.76 35.54
N HIS A 206 36.83 17.93 34.47
CA HIS A 206 38.08 18.70 34.54
C HIS A 206 38.49 19.29 33.18
N SER A 207 39.03 20.49 33.28
CA SER A 207 39.17 21.56 32.29
C SER A 207 40.50 21.60 31.52
N LEU A 208 40.42 22.17 30.31
CA LEU A 208 41.38 22.97 29.53
C LEU A 208 42.78 23.23 30.12
N HIS A 209 43.83 23.08 29.30
CA HIS A 209 44.76 24.16 28.95
C HIS A 209 45.63 23.85 27.70
N GLN A 210 45.89 24.91 26.95
CA GLN A 210 46.70 25.02 25.73
C GLN A 210 48.19 24.67 25.94
N ASN A 211 48.88 24.15 24.91
CA ASN A 211 50.08 24.81 24.37
C ASN A 211 50.58 24.25 23.03
N ARG A 212 51.35 25.13 22.39
CA ARG A 212 51.81 25.31 21.01
C ARG A 212 53.06 24.48 20.65
N SER A 213 53.46 24.54 19.36
CA SER A 213 54.75 24.17 18.71
C SER A 213 54.77 22.77 18.05
N SER A 214 55.42 22.48 16.92
CA SER A 214 56.19 23.22 15.91
C SER A 214 56.49 22.27 14.72
N MET A 215 56.54 22.83 13.51
CA MET A 215 57.38 22.50 12.33
C MET A 215 57.78 21.06 11.97
N ASN A 216 57.57 20.68 10.69
CA ASN A 216 58.62 20.63 9.64
C ASN A 216 58.01 20.05 8.33
N ASN A 217 57.95 20.83 7.25
CA ASN A 217 58.93 20.93 6.15
C ASN A 217 59.05 19.67 5.26
N SER A 218 58.53 19.78 4.03
CA SER A 218 59.34 19.50 2.83
C SER A 218 58.75 20.16 1.58
N THR A 219 59.54 21.11 1.08
CA THR A 219 59.51 21.78 -0.22
C THR A 219 60.06 20.89 -1.33
N HIS A 220 59.50 20.94 -2.55
CA HIS A 220 60.23 21.38 -3.76
C HIS A 220 59.33 21.50 -5.02
N LEU A 221 59.60 22.60 -5.75
CA LEU A 221 59.05 23.22 -6.97
C LEU A 221 59.33 22.43 -8.30
N PRO A 222 59.17 23.00 -9.53
CA PRO A 222 57.95 23.50 -10.22
C PRO A 222 57.95 23.12 -11.74
N ASN A 223 56.92 23.52 -12.50
CA ASN A 223 56.99 24.09 -13.89
C ASN A 223 55.54 24.25 -14.40
N GLN A 224 55.01 25.47 -14.60
CA GLN A 224 55.04 26.29 -15.84
C GLN A 224 54.50 25.51 -17.07
N THR A 225 53.52 25.96 -17.86
CA THR A 225 53.21 27.35 -18.29
C THR A 225 51.82 27.44 -18.97
N THR A 226 51.06 28.52 -18.71
CA THR A 226 50.20 29.36 -19.62
C THR A 226 49.04 28.71 -20.43
N VAL A 227 47.83 29.29 -20.59
CA VAL A 227 47.41 30.65 -21.05
C VAL A 227 45.92 30.90 -20.70
N GLN A 228 45.62 32.08 -20.11
CA GLN A 228 44.50 33.07 -20.28
C GLN A 228 43.04 32.58 -20.52
N GLN A 229 41.97 33.13 -19.94
CA GLN A 229 41.49 34.54 -19.86
C GLN A 229 40.27 34.59 -18.87
N ALA A 230 40.29 35.37 -17.78
CA ALA A 230 39.69 36.73 -17.58
C ALA A 230 38.24 36.79 -17.00
N LYS A 231 38.16 37.39 -15.79
CA LYS A 231 37.03 37.91 -14.95
C LYS A 231 36.39 39.19 -15.59
N PRO A 232 35.33 39.88 -15.06
CA PRO A 232 34.95 40.17 -13.64
C PRO A 232 33.41 40.20 -13.36
N GLY A 233 32.81 40.48 -12.19
CA GLY A 233 33.23 40.87 -10.83
C GLY A 233 31.99 41.23 -9.96
N SER A 234 32.17 41.20 -8.62
CA SER A 234 31.61 42.03 -7.50
C SER A 234 30.10 42.40 -7.46
N GLN A 235 29.37 42.50 -6.34
CA GLN A 235 29.62 42.46 -4.89
C GLN A 235 28.27 42.61 -4.15
N ASP A 236 28.29 42.30 -2.85
CA ASP A 236 27.47 42.81 -1.73
C ASP A 236 26.35 41.95 -1.11
N GLU A 237 26.52 41.81 0.21
CA GLU A 237 25.87 41.00 1.23
C GLU A 237 24.55 41.62 1.74
N LEU A 238 23.62 40.78 2.22
CA LEU A 238 22.94 40.97 3.51
C LEU A 238 22.24 39.69 3.98
N ALA A 239 22.33 39.41 5.29
CA ALA A 239 22.04 38.14 5.96
C ALA A 239 20.59 37.99 6.50
N ASP A 240 20.34 36.76 7.02
CA ASP A 240 19.35 36.34 8.04
C ASP A 240 17.97 35.87 7.51
N THR A 241 17.39 34.67 7.76
CA THR A 241 17.49 33.61 8.80
C THR A 241 16.94 32.27 8.25
N GLY A 242 17.44 31.11 8.72
CA GLY A 242 16.57 29.97 9.06
C GLY A 242 16.55 28.66 8.22
N SER A 243 17.42 27.72 8.63
CA SER A 243 17.27 26.24 8.58
C SER A 243 17.40 25.48 7.25
N ASP A 244 18.66 25.21 6.88
CA ASP A 244 19.05 24.21 5.89
C ASP A 244 19.62 22.97 6.61
N ILE A 245 18.99 21.81 6.46
CA ILE A 245 19.57 20.50 6.81
C ILE A 245 20.08 19.90 5.50
N THR A 246 21.34 20.14 5.20
CA THR A 246 22.12 19.36 4.24
C THR A 246 22.16 17.90 4.72
N GLY A 247 21.85 16.88 3.92
CA GLY A 247 22.27 16.71 2.54
C GLY A 247 23.67 16.10 2.53
N THR A 248 23.77 14.79 2.78
CA THR A 248 24.76 13.84 2.22
C THR A 248 24.75 12.50 2.98
N ASN A 249 24.13 11.49 2.38
CA ASN A 249 24.64 10.13 2.30
C ASN A 249 23.79 9.37 1.26
N GLU A 250 24.02 9.71 0.00
CA GLU A 250 23.66 8.85 -1.12
C GLU A 250 24.63 7.67 -1.16
N ASP A 251 24.21 6.53 -0.63
CA ASP A 251 24.75 5.25 -1.06
C ASP A 251 23.70 4.14 -0.86
N THR A 252 22.68 4.19 -1.72
CA THR A 252 21.75 3.08 -1.94
C THR A 252 22.36 2.17 -3.02
N ARG A 253 22.17 0.84 -2.94
CA ARG A 253 21.69 0.02 -4.07
C ARG A 253 21.57 -1.51 -3.76
N ILE A 254 20.38 -2.17 -3.79
CA ILE A 254 19.79 -2.96 -4.93
C ILE A 254 19.51 -1.91 -5.99
N VAL A 255 19.40 -2.10 -7.32
CA VAL A 255 19.30 -0.87 -8.15
C VAL A 255 18.20 0.07 -7.58
N GLY A 256 18.59 1.27 -7.12
CA GLY A 256 17.86 2.22 -6.24
C GLY A 256 17.27 1.77 -4.86
N GLY A 257 17.37 0.51 -4.43
CA GLY A 257 16.81 0.00 -3.16
C GLY A 257 17.59 0.33 -1.88
N GLN A 258 16.89 0.30 -0.74
CA GLN A 258 17.39 0.67 0.60
C GLN A 258 17.80 -0.57 1.42
N LEU A 259 18.57 -0.38 2.50
CA LEU A 259 18.78 -1.44 3.49
C LEU A 259 17.45 -1.80 4.16
N GLN A 260 17.23 -3.08 4.39
CA GLN A 260 16.10 -3.53 5.17
C GLN A 260 16.41 -3.42 6.66
N GLY A 261 15.41 -3.18 7.51
CA GLY A 261 15.60 -3.30 8.96
C GLY A 261 15.71 -4.78 9.35
N GLN A 262 16.49 -5.11 10.38
CA GLN A 262 16.45 -6.46 10.96
C GLN A 262 15.01 -6.82 11.35
N GLY A 263 14.51 -7.97 10.88
CA GLY A 263 13.11 -8.40 11.08
C GLY A 263 12.09 -7.68 10.19
N GLY A 264 12.52 -6.82 9.27
CA GLY A 264 11.63 -6.11 8.35
C GLY A 264 11.00 -7.01 7.28
N SER A 265 11.56 -8.19 7.03
CA SER A 265 11.01 -9.19 6.10
C SER A 265 11.19 -10.59 6.70
N PRO A 266 10.40 -10.95 7.72
CA PRO A 266 10.62 -12.18 8.51
C PRO A 266 10.32 -13.47 7.73
N TRP A 267 9.67 -13.37 6.57
CA TRP A 267 9.45 -14.47 5.62
C TRP A 267 10.61 -14.66 4.64
N GLN A 268 11.60 -13.77 4.63
CA GLN A 268 12.71 -13.86 3.70
C GLN A 268 13.58 -15.07 4.03
N VAL A 269 13.83 -15.90 3.01
CA VAL A 269 14.69 -17.07 3.10
C VAL A 269 15.89 -16.92 2.15
N LEU A 270 17.04 -17.44 2.56
CA LEU A 270 18.24 -17.60 1.74
C LEU A 270 18.54 -19.08 1.54
N LEU A 271 18.60 -19.53 0.30
CA LEU A 271 18.99 -20.90 -0.07
C LEU A 271 20.53 -20.97 -0.09
N ARG A 272 21.08 -21.93 0.64
CA ARG A 272 22.52 -22.14 0.77
C ARG A 272 22.94 -23.53 0.31
N ARG A 273 24.15 -23.60 -0.23
CA ARG A 273 24.87 -24.85 -0.49
C ARG A 273 25.61 -25.32 0.77
N GLU A 274 26.22 -26.50 0.68
CA GLU A 274 27.03 -27.08 1.76
C GLU A 274 28.25 -26.21 2.12
N ASP A 275 28.80 -25.44 1.18
CA ASP A 275 29.89 -24.49 1.40
C ASP A 275 29.43 -23.14 1.97
N GLU A 276 28.20 -23.06 2.48
CA GLU A 276 27.54 -21.86 3.03
C GLU A 276 27.29 -20.73 2.01
N HIS A 277 27.55 -20.98 0.72
CA HIS A 277 27.29 -20.00 -0.32
C HIS A 277 25.77 -19.84 -0.56
N GLY A 278 25.25 -18.64 -0.28
CA GLY A 278 23.87 -18.27 -0.58
C GLY A 278 23.71 -17.83 -2.05
N PHE A 279 22.83 -18.51 -2.79
CA PHE A 279 22.72 -18.33 -4.25
C PHE A 279 21.34 -17.87 -4.73
N CYS A 280 20.27 -18.17 -3.98
CA CYS A 280 18.90 -17.75 -4.31
C CYS A 280 18.12 -17.37 -3.05
N GLY A 281 17.06 -16.60 -3.23
CA GLY A 281 16.06 -16.30 -2.21
C GLY A 281 14.93 -17.33 -2.15
N GLY A 282 14.09 -17.17 -1.14
CA GLY A 282 12.86 -17.91 -0.94
C GLY A 282 11.91 -17.14 -0.04
N SER A 283 10.69 -17.63 0.08
CA SER A 283 9.65 -17.07 0.94
C SER A 283 9.06 -18.16 1.83
N LEU A 284 9.14 -17.98 3.16
CA LEU A 284 8.46 -18.85 4.10
C LEU A 284 6.94 -18.62 4.00
N ILE A 285 6.17 -19.69 3.77
CA ILE A 285 4.70 -19.62 3.63
C ILE A 285 3.95 -20.33 4.77
N ASN A 286 4.63 -21.25 5.48
CA ASN A 286 4.22 -21.74 6.80
C ASN A 286 5.48 -22.26 7.55
N GLN A 287 5.34 -22.94 8.69
CA GLN A 287 6.50 -23.37 9.49
C GLN A 287 7.45 -24.34 8.78
N ARG A 288 7.04 -25.03 7.71
CA ARG A 288 7.85 -26.07 7.04
C ARG A 288 7.97 -25.92 5.54
N TRP A 289 7.26 -24.97 4.93
CA TRP A 289 7.22 -24.80 3.48
C TRP A 289 7.79 -23.45 3.06
N VAL A 290 8.67 -23.51 2.08
CA VAL A 290 9.28 -22.34 1.43
C VAL A 290 8.92 -22.38 -0.06
N VAL A 291 8.46 -21.25 -0.60
CA VAL A 291 8.32 -21.03 -2.04
C VAL A 291 9.59 -20.40 -2.58
N THR A 292 10.07 -20.87 -3.74
CA THR A 292 11.22 -20.31 -4.46
C THR A 292 11.01 -20.47 -5.97
N ALA A 293 11.98 -20.05 -6.78
CA ALA A 293 11.97 -20.24 -8.22
C ALA A 293 12.49 -21.65 -8.58
N ALA A 294 11.93 -22.27 -9.62
CA ALA A 294 12.35 -23.60 -10.07
C ALA A 294 13.78 -23.59 -10.63
N HIS A 295 14.17 -22.54 -11.36
CA HIS A 295 15.52 -22.43 -11.94
C HIS A 295 16.62 -22.41 -10.86
N CYS A 296 16.32 -21.91 -9.65
CA CYS A 296 17.26 -21.96 -8.54
C CYS A 296 17.66 -23.40 -8.21
N LEU A 297 16.76 -24.37 -8.45
CA LEU A 297 16.96 -25.77 -8.06
C LEU A 297 17.66 -26.60 -9.15
N GLN A 298 18.15 -25.94 -10.22
CA GLN A 298 19.26 -26.49 -11.02
C GLN A 298 20.50 -26.72 -10.15
N GLN A 299 20.60 -26.02 -9.01
CA GLN A 299 21.54 -26.29 -7.93
C GLN A 299 20.77 -26.84 -6.73
N THR A 300 21.24 -27.93 -6.13
CA THR A 300 20.60 -28.50 -4.96
C THR A 300 20.92 -27.68 -3.70
N PRO A 301 19.95 -27.03 -3.05
CA PRO A 301 20.19 -26.40 -1.75
C PRO A 301 20.45 -27.48 -0.70
N ASP A 302 21.45 -27.27 0.15
CA ASP A 302 21.72 -28.11 1.30
C ASP A 302 20.80 -27.73 2.48
N HIS A 303 20.68 -26.43 2.73
CA HIS A 303 19.83 -25.88 3.77
C HIS A 303 19.30 -24.50 3.36
N VAL A 304 18.33 -24.04 4.14
CA VAL A 304 17.85 -22.66 4.09
C VAL A 304 18.25 -21.92 5.35
N THR A 305 18.41 -20.60 5.24
CA THR A 305 18.55 -19.71 6.39
C THR A 305 17.40 -18.71 6.41
N ILE A 306 16.78 -18.53 7.56
CA ILE A 306 15.72 -17.56 7.82
C ILE A 306 16.09 -16.69 9.02
N GLY A 307 15.64 -15.43 9.04
CA GLY A 307 16.04 -14.45 10.05
C GLY A 307 17.44 -13.87 9.82
N ASP A 308 18.08 -14.20 8.70
CA ASP A 308 19.36 -13.66 8.26
C ASP A 308 19.19 -12.20 7.82
N TYR A 309 20.12 -11.33 8.22
CA TYR A 309 20.28 -9.97 7.73
C TYR A 309 21.66 -9.79 7.11
N ASP A 310 22.73 -10.29 7.76
CA ASP A 310 24.11 -10.24 7.31
C ASP A 310 24.62 -11.60 6.81
N LYS A 311 24.69 -11.80 5.49
CA LYS A 311 25.10 -13.08 4.90
C LYS A 311 26.49 -13.59 5.31
N MET A 312 27.33 -12.71 5.84
CA MET A 312 28.73 -13.03 6.18
C MET A 312 28.91 -13.30 7.68
N ARG A 313 27.93 -12.97 8.53
CA ARG A 313 28.04 -13.16 9.98
C ARG A 313 26.71 -13.68 10.53
N PRO A 314 26.74 -14.75 11.34
CA PRO A 314 25.54 -15.27 11.96
C PRO A 314 24.78 -14.20 12.76
N ASP A 315 23.52 -13.99 12.42
CA ASP A 315 22.61 -13.16 13.21
C ASP A 315 22.07 -13.96 14.40
N LYS A 316 21.76 -13.28 15.51
CA LYS A 316 21.41 -13.93 16.79
C LYS A 316 20.21 -14.88 16.69
N ASP A 317 19.21 -14.49 15.90
CA ASP A 317 17.94 -15.19 15.75
C ASP A 317 17.83 -15.90 14.38
N GLU A 318 18.96 -16.06 13.68
CA GLU A 318 19.00 -16.81 12.43
C GLU A 318 18.79 -18.31 12.67
N GLN A 319 18.06 -18.96 11.78
CA GLN A 319 17.82 -20.39 11.83
C GLN A 319 18.29 -21.04 10.54
N LYS A 320 19.15 -22.06 10.66
CA LYS A 320 19.60 -22.90 9.55
C LYS A 320 18.85 -24.23 9.58
N ILE A 321 18.14 -24.56 8.53
CA ILE A 321 17.26 -25.74 8.48
C ILE A 321 17.51 -26.50 7.18
N LYS A 322 17.73 -27.82 7.27
CA LYS A 322 17.98 -28.67 6.10
C LYS A 322 16.75 -28.76 5.21
N VAL A 323 16.99 -28.86 3.91
CA VAL A 323 15.93 -29.15 2.93
C VAL A 323 15.72 -30.66 2.90
N GLU A 324 14.52 -31.12 3.24
CA GLU A 324 14.17 -32.54 3.23
C GLU A 324 13.66 -32.97 1.85
N LYS A 325 12.86 -32.12 1.19
CA LYS A 325 12.28 -32.42 -0.12
C LYS A 325 12.19 -31.18 -0.99
N VAL A 326 12.44 -31.39 -2.28
CA VAL A 326 12.26 -30.41 -3.35
C VAL A 326 11.08 -30.84 -4.22
N VAL A 327 10.17 -29.91 -4.52
CA VAL A 327 9.04 -30.12 -5.44
C VAL A 327 9.09 -29.05 -6.53
N LEU A 328 9.53 -29.44 -7.72
CA LEU A 328 9.47 -28.60 -8.91
C LEU A 328 8.06 -28.58 -9.47
N HIS A 329 7.61 -27.43 -9.96
CA HIS A 329 6.36 -27.40 -10.71
C HIS A 329 6.49 -28.24 -12.00
N PRO A 330 5.55 -29.16 -12.30
CA PRO A 330 5.69 -30.11 -13.41
C PRO A 330 5.73 -29.47 -14.80
N HIS A 331 5.24 -28.23 -14.91
CA HIS A 331 5.23 -27.47 -16.17
C HIS A 331 6.37 -26.43 -16.26
N PHE A 332 7.35 -26.46 -15.34
CA PHE A 332 8.49 -25.55 -15.42
C PHE A 332 9.25 -25.77 -16.74
N HIS A 333 9.44 -24.68 -17.50
CA HIS A 333 10.14 -24.72 -18.77
C HIS A 333 11.41 -23.86 -18.72
N GLU A 334 12.57 -24.52 -18.78
CA GLU A 334 13.88 -23.92 -18.49
C GLU A 334 14.30 -22.77 -19.43
N TYR A 335 13.82 -22.77 -20.67
CA TYR A 335 14.22 -21.76 -21.66
C TYR A 335 13.35 -20.50 -21.63
N THR A 336 12.07 -20.65 -21.28
CA THR A 336 11.11 -19.54 -21.23
C THR A 336 10.86 -19.07 -19.82
N PHE A 337 11.33 -19.81 -18.82
CA PHE A 337 11.02 -19.65 -17.40
C PHE A 337 9.51 -19.66 -17.11
N ASP A 338 8.70 -20.25 -17.99
CA ASP A 338 7.28 -20.44 -17.70
C ASP A 338 7.13 -21.45 -16.56
N SER A 339 6.19 -21.18 -15.66
CA SER A 339 6.04 -21.91 -14.40
C SER A 339 7.32 -22.04 -13.57
N ASP A 340 8.12 -20.98 -13.52
CA ASP A 340 9.32 -20.90 -12.67
C ASP A 340 8.96 -20.73 -11.19
N ILE A 341 8.49 -21.83 -10.59
CA ILE A 341 8.13 -21.93 -9.18
C ILE A 341 8.43 -23.33 -8.64
N ALA A 342 8.90 -23.39 -7.40
CA ALA A 342 9.18 -24.63 -6.68
C ALA A 342 8.85 -24.48 -5.20
N LEU A 343 8.63 -25.63 -4.54
CA LEU A 343 8.44 -25.72 -3.11
C LEU A 343 9.59 -26.50 -2.48
N LEU A 344 10.03 -26.03 -1.31
CA LEU A 344 10.95 -26.75 -0.44
C LEU A 344 10.20 -27.14 0.84
N TYR A 345 10.30 -28.41 1.21
CA TYR A 345 9.86 -28.91 2.50
C TYR A 345 11.07 -29.03 3.43
N LEU A 346 10.96 -28.43 4.60
CA LEU A 346 12.03 -28.34 5.59
C LEU A 346 12.00 -29.53 6.56
N SER A 347 13.19 -30.03 6.92
CA SER A 347 13.35 -31.17 7.84
C SER A 347 12.75 -30.90 9.21
N ASP A 348 12.85 -29.66 9.66
CA ASP A 348 12.38 -29.20 10.97
C ASP A 348 11.50 -27.95 10.80
N PRO A 349 10.53 -27.74 11.71
CA PRO A 349 9.69 -26.56 11.63
C PRO A 349 10.49 -25.33 12.09
N VAL A 350 10.33 -24.22 11.38
CA VAL A 350 10.85 -22.91 11.79
C VAL A 350 10.23 -22.54 13.14
N THR A 351 11.09 -22.14 14.08
CA THR A 351 10.66 -21.52 15.33
C THR A 351 10.19 -20.10 15.00
N LEU A 352 8.88 -19.87 15.10
CA LEU A 352 8.30 -18.58 14.74
C LEU A 352 8.70 -17.50 15.73
N GLY A 353 8.98 -16.31 15.21
CA GLY A 353 9.45 -15.17 15.97
C GLY A 353 9.37 -13.86 15.17
N PRO A 354 9.81 -12.74 15.76
CA PRO A 354 9.79 -11.43 15.09
C PRO A 354 10.69 -11.38 13.84
N PHE A 355 11.68 -12.26 13.75
CA PHE A 355 12.62 -12.35 12.63
C PHE A 355 12.32 -13.50 11.66
N ALA A 356 11.40 -14.40 12.02
CA ALA A 356 11.09 -15.62 11.28
C ALA A 356 9.59 -15.93 11.36
N SER A 357 8.84 -15.55 10.34
CA SER A 357 7.40 -15.79 10.27
C SER A 357 6.89 -15.77 8.83
N PRO A 358 5.81 -16.49 8.52
CA PRO A 358 5.42 -16.71 7.14
C PRO A 358 4.77 -15.48 6.49
N ALA A 359 4.91 -15.35 5.18
CA ALA A 359 4.07 -14.47 4.37
C ALA A 359 2.68 -15.11 4.19
N CYS A 360 1.63 -14.31 4.09
CA CYS A 360 0.31 -14.88 3.81
C CYS A 360 0.19 -15.29 2.33
N LEU A 361 -0.47 -16.42 2.08
CA LEU A 361 -0.89 -16.80 0.73
C LEU A 361 -2.28 -16.23 0.43
N PRO A 362 -2.48 -15.47 -0.66
CA PRO A 362 -3.80 -14.95 -1.02
C PRO A 362 -4.77 -16.06 -1.48
N ASP A 363 -6.05 -15.74 -1.56
CA ASP A 363 -7.01 -16.50 -2.37
C ASP A 363 -6.98 -16.01 -3.83
N ALA A 364 -7.71 -16.68 -4.72
CA ALA A 364 -7.70 -16.33 -6.14
C ALA A 364 -8.18 -14.89 -6.41
N ASN A 365 -9.23 -14.46 -5.71
CA ASN A 365 -9.81 -13.13 -5.86
C ASN A 365 -8.86 -12.02 -5.37
N LEU A 366 -8.23 -12.22 -4.22
CA LEU A 366 -7.25 -11.27 -3.69
C LEU A 366 -5.99 -11.27 -4.55
N ALA A 367 -5.51 -12.42 -5.02
CA ALA A 367 -4.31 -12.51 -5.86
C ALA A 367 -4.43 -11.65 -7.13
N GLU A 368 -5.59 -11.64 -7.80
CA GLU A 368 -5.84 -10.75 -8.93
C GLU A 368 -5.79 -9.26 -8.53
N ARG A 369 -6.35 -8.93 -7.36
CA ARG A 369 -6.37 -7.56 -6.83
C ARG A 369 -4.98 -7.04 -6.47
N LEU A 370 -4.14 -7.87 -5.86
CA LEU A 370 -2.78 -7.50 -5.44
C LEU A 370 -1.86 -7.18 -6.63
N LEU A 371 -2.20 -7.69 -7.82
CA LEU A 371 -1.40 -7.53 -9.04
C LEU A 371 -2.08 -6.63 -10.07
N LYS A 372 -2.91 -5.68 -9.63
CA LYS A 372 -3.45 -4.65 -10.52
C LYS A 372 -2.34 -3.67 -10.93
N PRO A 373 -2.34 -3.19 -12.19
CA PRO A 373 -1.34 -2.21 -12.62
C PRO A 373 -1.31 -0.98 -11.70
N GLY A 374 -0.10 -0.56 -11.32
CA GLY A 374 0.16 0.54 -10.40
C GLY A 374 0.21 0.15 -8.92
N GLU A 375 -0.26 -1.04 -8.53
CA GLU A 375 -0.13 -1.53 -7.15
C GLU A 375 1.34 -1.69 -6.78
N GLN A 376 1.69 -1.29 -5.56
CA GLN A 376 3.07 -1.27 -5.08
C GLN A 376 3.41 -2.57 -4.35
N GLY A 377 4.41 -3.29 -4.85
CA GLY A 377 4.97 -4.46 -4.17
C GLY A 377 6.35 -4.20 -3.60
N LEU A 378 6.65 -4.85 -2.49
CA LEU A 378 7.96 -4.88 -1.85
C LEU A 378 8.71 -6.12 -2.33
N VAL A 379 9.93 -5.92 -2.82
CA VAL A 379 10.87 -7.00 -3.13
C VAL A 379 12.03 -6.91 -2.16
N THR A 380 12.41 -8.05 -1.58
CA THR A 380 13.55 -8.15 -0.68
C THR A 380 14.51 -9.26 -1.10
N GLY A 381 15.78 -9.05 -0.83
CA GLY A 381 16.83 -10.01 -1.13
C GLY A 381 18.23 -9.45 -0.97
N TRP A 382 19.21 -10.29 -1.29
CA TRP A 382 20.64 -9.96 -1.21
C TRP A 382 21.31 -10.00 -2.58
N GLY A 383 20.51 -9.89 -3.64
CA GLY A 383 20.98 -9.87 -5.01
C GLY A 383 22.00 -8.77 -5.27
N ALA A 384 22.64 -8.88 -6.43
CA ALA A 384 23.61 -7.95 -6.92
C ALA A 384 22.99 -6.55 -7.02
N THR A 385 23.77 -5.55 -6.65
CA THR A 385 23.27 -4.18 -6.57
C THR A 385 23.27 -3.48 -7.93
N ARG A 386 23.92 -4.11 -8.92
CA ARG A 386 24.01 -3.80 -10.34
C ARG A 386 24.28 -5.09 -11.12
N PHE A 387 23.98 -5.11 -12.41
CA PHE A 387 24.35 -6.19 -13.31
C PHE A 387 25.85 -6.49 -13.22
N LEU A 388 26.24 -7.76 -13.01
CA LEU A 388 27.62 -8.24 -12.82
C LEU A 388 28.34 -7.79 -11.53
N GLN A 389 27.67 -7.10 -10.60
CA GLN A 389 28.27 -6.74 -9.31
C GLN A 389 28.13 -7.87 -8.28
N ARG A 390 28.95 -7.81 -7.21
CA ARG A 390 28.82 -8.72 -6.07
C ARG A 390 27.47 -8.52 -5.36
N SER A 391 26.90 -9.63 -4.93
CA SER A 391 25.71 -9.68 -4.07
C SER A 391 25.88 -8.79 -2.82
N SER A 392 24.82 -8.14 -2.36
CA SER A 392 24.91 -7.34 -1.14
C SER A 392 25.20 -8.21 0.08
N ARG A 393 25.95 -7.69 1.06
CA ARG A 393 26.17 -8.37 2.34
C ARG A 393 24.90 -8.35 3.21
N PHE A 394 24.24 -7.19 3.24
CA PHE A 394 23.09 -6.94 4.09
C PHE A 394 21.79 -7.05 3.29
N LEU A 395 20.72 -7.50 3.93
CA LEU A 395 19.40 -7.62 3.30
C LEU A 395 18.93 -6.25 2.82
N ARG A 396 18.35 -6.22 1.62
CA ARG A 396 17.90 -5.00 0.98
C ARG A 396 16.44 -5.11 0.57
N LYS A 397 15.85 -3.96 0.28
CA LYS A 397 14.48 -3.82 -0.17
C LYS A 397 14.29 -2.78 -1.26
N VAL A 398 13.28 -2.98 -2.10
CA VAL A 398 12.82 -2.01 -3.10
C VAL A 398 11.30 -2.10 -3.26
N MET A 399 10.65 -0.96 -3.47
CA MET A 399 9.22 -0.88 -3.80
C MET A 399 9.08 -0.70 -5.31
N LEU A 400 8.32 -1.59 -5.95
CA LEU A 400 8.13 -1.62 -7.40
C LEU A 400 6.64 -1.65 -7.73
N PRO A 401 6.16 -0.81 -8.66
CA PRO A 401 4.79 -0.88 -9.13
C PRO A 401 4.62 -2.07 -10.07
N VAL A 402 3.45 -2.72 -9.99
CA VAL A 402 3.04 -3.71 -10.98
C VAL A 402 2.77 -3.01 -12.31
N VAL A 403 3.28 -3.59 -13.38
CA VAL A 403 3.18 -3.05 -14.74
C VAL A 403 2.02 -3.73 -15.45
N ASP A 404 1.35 -3.02 -16.36
CA ASP A 404 0.33 -3.64 -17.20
C ASP A 404 0.94 -4.69 -18.15
N GLN A 405 0.18 -5.75 -18.41
CA GLN A 405 0.67 -6.91 -19.16
C GLN A 405 1.14 -6.53 -20.57
N MET A 406 0.48 -5.58 -21.23
CA MET A 406 0.80 -5.19 -22.61
C MET A 406 2.12 -4.40 -22.67
N SER A 407 2.34 -3.46 -21.73
CA SER A 407 3.61 -2.76 -21.61
C SER A 407 4.74 -3.71 -21.23
N CYS A 408 4.47 -4.69 -20.37
CA CYS A 408 5.42 -5.75 -20.02
C CYS A 408 5.85 -6.55 -21.27
N ILE A 409 4.89 -7.04 -22.06
CA ILE A 409 5.16 -7.75 -23.32
C ILE A 409 5.94 -6.86 -24.30
N ASN A 410 5.52 -5.61 -24.48
CA ASN A 410 6.16 -4.70 -25.43
C ASN A 410 7.57 -4.26 -24.99
N SER A 411 7.93 -4.46 -23.72
CA SER A 411 9.26 -4.15 -23.20
C SER A 411 10.29 -5.25 -23.49
N THR A 412 9.90 -6.40 -24.02
CA THR A 412 10.81 -7.54 -24.26
C THR A 412 10.55 -8.32 -25.54
N GLU A 413 11.62 -8.90 -26.08
CA GLU A 413 11.56 -9.86 -27.17
C GLU A 413 11.23 -11.28 -26.67
N GLN A 414 11.38 -11.54 -25.37
CA GLN A 414 11.03 -12.81 -24.76
C GLN A 414 9.51 -12.93 -24.56
N VAL A 415 9.02 -14.17 -24.58
CA VAL A 415 7.58 -14.44 -24.42
C VAL A 415 7.19 -14.30 -22.96
N ILE A 416 6.32 -13.34 -22.66
CA ILE A 416 5.67 -13.19 -21.36
C ILE A 416 4.31 -13.92 -21.40
N THR A 417 4.17 -14.97 -20.58
CA THR A 417 2.92 -15.74 -20.46
C THR A 417 1.99 -15.15 -19.39
N ASP A 418 0.75 -15.62 -19.31
CA ASP A 418 -0.22 -15.23 -18.27
C ASP A 418 0.18 -15.69 -16.86
N ASN A 419 1.15 -16.60 -16.77
CA ASN A 419 1.79 -17.06 -15.54
C ASN A 419 2.85 -16.11 -15.01
N MET A 420 3.12 -15.02 -15.73
CA MET A 420 4.12 -14.03 -15.39
C MET A 420 3.48 -12.65 -15.23
N PHE A 421 4.19 -11.75 -14.57
CA PHE A 421 3.91 -10.31 -14.57
C PHE A 421 5.21 -9.52 -14.44
N CYS A 422 5.19 -8.27 -14.88
CA CYS A 422 6.31 -7.35 -14.68
C CYS A 422 6.06 -6.42 -13.50
N ALA A 423 7.13 -6.02 -12.83
CA ALA A 423 7.12 -4.90 -11.90
C ALA A 423 8.37 -4.05 -12.05
N GLY A 424 8.23 -2.74 -11.87
CA GLY A 424 9.34 -1.79 -11.89
C GLY A 424 9.05 -0.50 -12.67
N TYR A 425 10.09 0.30 -12.87
CA TYR A 425 10.01 1.61 -13.50
C TYR A 425 10.79 1.62 -14.82
N LEU A 426 10.20 2.16 -15.89
CA LEU A 426 10.84 2.25 -17.23
C LEU A 426 12.14 3.06 -17.25
N MET A 427 12.21 4.12 -16.45
CA MET A 427 13.24 5.16 -16.51
C MET A 427 14.02 5.30 -15.19
N ALA A 428 13.70 4.53 -14.16
CA ALA A 428 14.44 4.58 -12.90
C ALA A 428 15.37 3.36 -12.84
N GLU A 429 16.59 3.58 -12.34
CA GLU A 429 17.52 2.50 -12.02
C GLU A 429 17.01 1.72 -10.79
N MET A 430 15.83 1.12 -10.84
CA MET A 430 15.21 0.38 -9.72
C MET A 430 14.66 -0.97 -10.17
N ASP A 431 15.31 -2.06 -9.74
CA ASP A 431 14.97 -3.41 -10.18
C ASP A 431 15.55 -4.49 -9.24
N ALA A 432 14.95 -5.68 -9.26
CA ALA A 432 15.54 -6.89 -8.70
C ALA A 432 16.71 -7.37 -9.57
N CYS A 433 17.66 -8.10 -8.99
CA CYS A 433 18.86 -8.49 -9.73
C CYS A 433 19.36 -9.91 -9.36
N THR A 434 20.46 -10.33 -9.98
CA THR A 434 21.08 -11.65 -9.78
C THR A 434 21.26 -11.97 -8.30
N GLY A 435 20.66 -13.05 -7.81
CA GLY A 435 20.71 -13.47 -6.40
C GLY A 435 19.49 -13.05 -5.57
N ASP A 436 18.57 -12.26 -6.14
CA ASP A 436 17.20 -12.09 -5.60
C ASP A 436 16.24 -13.19 -6.13
N SER A 437 16.65 -13.95 -7.15
CA SER A 437 15.88 -15.05 -7.75
C SER A 437 15.30 -15.99 -6.70
N GLY A 438 14.01 -16.33 -6.85
CA GLY A 438 13.25 -17.10 -5.87
C GLY A 438 12.74 -16.31 -4.67
N GLY A 439 13.19 -15.07 -4.49
CA GLY A 439 12.75 -14.17 -3.41
C GLY A 439 11.30 -13.68 -3.57
N PRO A 440 10.74 -13.07 -2.51
CA PRO A 440 9.37 -12.60 -2.47
C PRO A 440 9.13 -11.33 -3.30
N PHE A 441 8.03 -11.31 -4.04
CA PHE A 441 7.28 -10.09 -4.35
C PHE A 441 6.02 -10.07 -3.48
N ILE A 442 5.98 -9.17 -2.49
CA ILE A 442 4.92 -9.12 -1.48
C ILE A 442 4.18 -7.79 -1.52
N VAL A 443 2.87 -7.84 -1.29
CA VAL A 443 1.99 -6.66 -1.34
C VAL A 443 1.31 -6.49 0.01
N ASN A 444 1.34 -5.27 0.55
CA ASN A 444 0.60 -4.94 1.76
C ASN A 444 -0.86 -4.69 1.41
N TYR A 445 -1.75 -5.53 1.92
CA TYR A 445 -3.18 -5.34 1.80
C TYR A 445 -3.79 -5.20 3.20
N ARG A 446 -4.26 -3.98 3.48
CA ARG A 446 -4.94 -3.61 4.75
C ARG A 446 -4.14 -4.01 6.01
N GLY A 447 -2.81 -3.83 5.97
CA GLY A 447 -1.93 -4.10 7.12
C GLY A 447 -1.47 -5.55 7.26
N THR A 448 -1.68 -6.38 6.23
CA THR A 448 -1.18 -7.76 6.14
C THR A 448 -0.42 -7.94 4.83
N TRP A 449 0.74 -8.55 4.88
CA TRP A 449 1.62 -8.78 3.73
C TRP A 449 1.35 -10.15 3.09
N PHE A 450 0.98 -10.11 1.81
CA PHE A 450 0.69 -11.30 1.02
C PHE A 450 1.77 -11.53 -0.02
N LEU A 451 2.19 -12.79 -0.18
CA LEU A 451 3.04 -13.19 -1.30
C LEU A 451 2.20 -13.15 -2.57
N ALA A 452 2.59 -12.29 -3.52
CA ALA A 452 1.87 -12.11 -4.78
C ALA A 452 2.68 -12.64 -5.98
N GLY A 453 4.01 -12.69 -5.85
CA GLY A 453 4.88 -13.26 -6.87
C GLY A 453 6.21 -13.77 -6.35
N VAL A 454 6.94 -14.42 -7.25
CA VAL A 454 8.29 -14.96 -7.02
C VAL A 454 9.23 -14.32 -8.03
N VAL A 455 10.37 -13.77 -7.58
CA VAL A 455 11.39 -13.20 -8.47
C VAL A 455 11.90 -14.30 -9.40
N SER A 456 11.81 -14.11 -10.72
CA SER A 456 12.16 -15.13 -11.69
C SER A 456 13.37 -14.71 -12.54
N TRP A 457 13.19 -13.81 -13.50
CA TRP A 457 14.26 -13.40 -14.42
C TRP A 457 14.12 -11.94 -14.86
N GLY A 458 15.14 -11.44 -15.56
CA GLY A 458 15.16 -10.15 -16.23
C GLY A 458 16.32 -10.12 -17.21
N GLU A 459 16.19 -9.42 -18.33
CA GLU A 459 17.25 -9.39 -19.36
C GLU A 459 18.56 -8.77 -18.83
N ARG A 460 18.42 -7.75 -17.98
CA ARG A 460 19.47 -7.07 -17.22
C ARG A 460 18.83 -6.45 -15.98
N CYS A 461 19.61 -6.24 -14.93
CA CYS A 461 19.12 -5.54 -13.75
C CYS A 461 18.99 -4.04 -14.04
N ALA A 462 17.77 -3.51 -13.95
CA ALA A 462 17.44 -2.10 -14.16
C ALA A 462 17.96 -1.53 -15.49
N ALA A 463 17.86 -2.30 -16.56
CA ALA A 463 18.12 -1.75 -17.89
C ALA A 463 17.03 -0.74 -18.26
N GLU A 464 17.46 0.38 -18.83
CA GLU A 464 16.55 1.38 -19.38
C GLU A 464 15.57 0.72 -20.35
N GLY A 465 14.29 0.99 -20.16
CA GLY A 465 13.22 0.45 -20.99
C GLY A 465 12.79 -0.99 -20.66
N ARG A 466 13.32 -1.62 -19.61
CA ARG A 466 13.02 -3.01 -19.21
C ARG A 466 12.43 -3.08 -17.80
N TYR A 467 11.78 -4.21 -17.50
CA TYR A 467 11.22 -4.51 -16.18
C TYR A 467 11.74 -5.85 -15.65
N GLY A 468 11.67 -6.03 -14.32
CA GLY A 468 11.83 -7.35 -13.70
C GLY A 468 10.60 -8.22 -13.94
N VAL A 469 10.81 -9.51 -14.20
CA VAL A 469 9.75 -10.49 -14.46
C VAL A 469 9.60 -11.44 -13.27
N TYR A 470 8.35 -11.65 -12.87
CA TYR A 470 7.97 -12.40 -11.69
C TYR A 470 6.97 -13.48 -12.05
N THR A 471 7.07 -14.64 -11.41
CA THR A 471 6.05 -15.68 -11.48
C THR A 471 4.80 -15.23 -10.73
N ARG A 472 3.63 -15.25 -11.39
CA ARG A 472 2.32 -14.88 -10.83
C ARG A 472 1.83 -15.95 -9.87
N LEU A 473 2.03 -15.76 -8.57
CA LEU A 473 1.72 -16.77 -7.53
C LEU A 473 0.24 -17.21 -7.56
N GLY A 474 -0.67 -16.29 -7.89
CA GLY A 474 -2.12 -16.55 -7.95
C GLY A 474 -2.51 -17.76 -8.82
N ASN A 475 -1.77 -18.01 -9.91
CA ASN A 475 -2.04 -19.13 -10.82
C ASN A 475 -1.62 -20.49 -10.24
N TYR A 476 -0.80 -20.49 -9.18
CA TYR A 476 -0.21 -21.69 -8.59
C TYR A 476 -0.78 -22.03 -7.20
N LEU A 477 -1.70 -21.23 -6.67
CA LEU A 477 -2.25 -21.42 -5.33
C LEU A 477 -2.86 -22.81 -5.11
N SER A 478 -3.55 -23.36 -6.12
CA SER A 478 -4.13 -24.71 -6.05
C SER A 478 -3.04 -25.78 -5.95
N TRP A 479 -2.03 -25.70 -6.82
CA TRP A 479 -0.88 -26.61 -6.79
C TRP A 479 -0.11 -26.53 -5.46
N ILE A 480 0.13 -25.32 -4.94
CA ILE A 480 0.80 -25.12 -3.65
C ILE A 480 0.03 -25.83 -2.54
N ARG A 481 -1.29 -25.60 -2.44
CA ARG A 481 -2.13 -26.23 -1.41
C ARG A 481 -2.17 -27.75 -1.56
N GLU A 482 -2.28 -28.25 -2.78
CA GLU A 482 -2.29 -29.70 -3.04
C GLU A 482 -0.98 -30.37 -2.59
N GLU A 483 0.18 -29.81 -2.91
CA GLU A 483 1.47 -30.38 -2.49
C GLU A 483 1.66 -30.32 -0.96
N MET A 484 1.23 -29.23 -0.32
CA MET A 484 1.23 -29.13 1.14
C MET A 484 0.36 -30.22 1.78
N MET A 485 -0.88 -30.39 1.31
CA MET A 485 -1.80 -31.42 1.81
C MET A 485 -1.29 -32.85 1.56
N LYS A 486 -0.65 -33.10 0.41
CA LYS A 486 -0.08 -34.43 0.07
C LYS A 486 1.03 -34.83 1.03
N GLU A 487 1.88 -33.90 1.46
CA GLU A 487 2.95 -34.23 2.40
C GLU A 487 2.42 -34.37 3.83
N GLU A 488 1.51 -33.49 4.26
CA GLU A 488 0.92 -33.53 5.61
C GLU A 488 0.06 -34.78 5.85
N SER A 489 -0.50 -35.37 4.78
CA SER A 489 -1.29 -36.61 4.85
C SER A 489 -0.46 -37.89 4.76
N ARG A 490 0.86 -37.82 4.55
CA ARG A 490 1.71 -39.01 4.55
C ARG A 490 1.81 -39.58 5.97
N PRO A 491 1.48 -40.87 6.18
CA PRO A 491 1.71 -41.50 7.47
C PRO A 491 3.20 -41.47 7.79
N ASN A 492 3.56 -40.99 8.98
CA ASN A 492 4.93 -40.98 9.51
C ASN A 492 5.57 -42.37 9.42
N GLN A 493 6.22 -42.71 8.31
CA GLN A 493 7.01 -43.94 8.19
C GLN A 493 8.38 -43.80 8.86
N SER A 494 8.75 -42.61 9.34
CA SER A 494 10.06 -42.31 9.94
C SER A 494 10.11 -42.43 11.48
N ARG A 495 9.06 -42.90 12.15
CA ARG A 495 9.06 -43.09 13.63
C ARG A 495 9.09 -44.55 14.09
N ALA A 496 9.18 -45.53 13.19
CA ALA A 496 9.09 -46.96 13.51
C ALA A 496 10.42 -47.72 13.57
N THR A 497 11.58 -47.07 13.40
CA THR A 497 12.90 -47.75 13.42
C THR A 497 13.82 -47.35 14.57
N ALA A 498 13.31 -46.68 15.61
CA ALA A 498 14.09 -46.32 16.81
C ALA A 498 13.79 -47.17 18.06
N GLU A 499 12.91 -48.18 17.97
CA GLU A 499 12.59 -49.09 19.08
C GLU A 499 12.72 -50.58 18.69
N VAL A 500 13.71 -50.95 17.87
CA VAL A 500 14.22 -52.33 17.85
C VAL A 500 15.70 -52.29 17.46
N GLN A 501 16.59 -52.08 18.43
CA GLN A 501 17.92 -52.70 18.46
C GLN A 501 18.54 -52.65 19.85
#